data_AF-A0A661YGB7-F1
#
_entry.id   AF-A0A661YGB7-F1
#
_cell.length_a   1.000
_cell.length_b   1.000
_cell.length_c   1.000
_cell.angle_alpha   90.00
_cell.angle_beta   90.00
_cell.angle_gamma   90.00
#
_symmetry.space_group_name_H-M   'P 1'
#
loop_
_entity.id
_entity.type
_entity.pdbx_description
1 polymer ?
#
loop_
_entity_poly.entity_id
_entity_poly.type
_entity_poly.pdbx_seq_one_letter_code
_entity_poly.pdbx_strand_id
1 'polypeptide(L)'
;AYGWDDNPIGKKVNWGFCLDGEEGSIMKVIGVIEDYHFKSLHNNVQQQMMFPAEFRKVHLSIRISGENMQNTIDFIEEKWNDFGANRPFDYRFLEETWDEMYIAEKNLGIIFSIATFLTIFIALLGLLGLSSFIAEQRTKEIGIRKVLGATMPNIVNLLYRDFAILIVIAFVLAIPVSWYVLDLWLQNFAFHIQIGVFAFILGGVMALAVGMLSISFHILRAASSNPVDAIKYE
;
A
#
# COMPACT_ATOMS: atom_id res chain seq x y z
N ALA A 1 4.90 -17.09 -29.28
CA ALA A 1 3.76 -17.99 -29.02
C ALA A 1 2.84 -17.93 -30.24
N TYR A 2 2.77 -19.01 -31.02
CA TYR A 2 2.07 -19.17 -32.31
C TYR A 2 2.36 -18.19 -33.46
N GLY A 3 2.89 -16.98 -33.24
CA GLY A 3 3.26 -16.05 -34.30
C GLY A 3 2.06 -15.57 -35.13
N TRP A 4 0.89 -15.60 -34.51
CA TRP A 4 -0.34 -15.20 -35.16
C TRP A 4 -0.51 -13.69 -34.95
N ASP A 5 -0.49 -12.92 -36.05
CA ASP A 5 -0.94 -11.51 -36.05
C ASP A 5 -2.33 -11.38 -35.42
N ASP A 6 -2.74 -10.12 -35.13
CA ASP A 6 -3.93 -9.63 -34.41
C ASP A 6 -5.29 -10.30 -34.71
N ASN A 7 -5.36 -11.24 -35.66
CA ASN A 7 -6.51 -12.09 -35.91
C ASN A 7 -6.20 -13.59 -35.73
N PRO A 8 -6.32 -14.13 -34.51
CA PRO A 8 -6.18 -15.56 -34.23
C PRO A 8 -7.47 -16.36 -34.50
N ILE A 9 -8.60 -15.69 -34.79
CA ILE A 9 -9.91 -16.35 -34.94
C ILE A 9 -9.90 -17.28 -36.16
N GLY A 10 -10.35 -18.51 -35.96
CA GLY A 10 -10.46 -19.53 -37.00
C GLY A 10 -9.18 -20.31 -37.30
N LYS A 11 -8.05 -19.94 -36.70
CA LYS A 11 -6.80 -20.72 -36.78
C LYS A 11 -6.91 -22.02 -36.00
N LYS A 12 -6.11 -23.01 -36.39
CA LYS A 12 -6.10 -24.35 -35.80
C LYS A 12 -4.93 -24.50 -34.82
N VAL A 13 -5.22 -24.98 -33.62
CA VAL A 13 -4.23 -25.33 -32.59
C VAL A 13 -4.25 -26.84 -32.41
N ASN A 14 -3.08 -27.46 -32.37
CA ASN A 14 -2.95 -28.85 -31.97
C ASN A 14 -2.90 -28.92 -30.43
N TRP A 15 -3.80 -29.69 -29.82
CA TRP A 15 -3.89 -29.80 -28.37
C TRP A 15 -3.80 -31.25 -27.90
N GLY A 16 -2.89 -31.47 -26.94
CA GLY A 16 -2.57 -32.79 -26.43
C GLY A 16 -1.44 -33.47 -27.22
N PHE A 17 -0.88 -34.51 -26.63
CA PHE A 17 -0.01 -35.46 -27.30
C PHE A 17 -0.56 -36.85 -26.98
N CYS A 18 -0.77 -37.67 -28.00
CA CYS A 18 -1.15 -39.06 -27.77
C CYS A 18 0.12 -39.85 -27.38
N LEU A 19 -0.02 -40.83 -26.47
CA LEU A 19 1.13 -41.61 -25.93
C LEU A 19 1.84 -42.46 -27.01
N ASP A 20 1.19 -42.64 -28.16
CA ASP A 20 1.66 -43.31 -29.38
C ASP A 20 2.42 -42.36 -30.34
N GLY A 21 2.54 -41.07 -30.02
CA GLY A 21 3.23 -40.08 -30.83
C GLY A 21 2.39 -39.49 -31.96
N GLU A 22 1.09 -39.80 -32.02
CA GLU A 22 0.18 -39.11 -32.95
C GLU A 22 -0.14 -37.69 -32.48
N GLU A 23 -0.37 -36.81 -33.47
CA GLU A 23 -0.81 -35.44 -33.23
C GLU A 23 -2.14 -35.42 -32.46
N GLY A 24 -2.22 -34.60 -31.42
CA GLY A 24 -3.42 -34.45 -30.61
C GLY A 24 -4.63 -33.87 -31.37
N SER A 25 -5.72 -33.66 -30.65
CA SER A 25 -6.95 -33.13 -31.23
C SER A 25 -6.73 -31.73 -31.80
N ILE A 26 -7.01 -31.57 -33.10
CA ILE A 26 -6.97 -30.26 -33.75
C ILE A 26 -8.20 -29.44 -33.34
N MET A 27 -7.97 -28.37 -32.59
CA MET A 27 -9.01 -27.44 -32.15
C MET A 27 -8.99 -26.15 -32.98
N LYS A 28 -10.15 -25.51 -33.12
CA LYS A 28 -10.30 -24.23 -33.82
C LYS A 28 -10.50 -23.11 -32.80
N VAL A 29 -9.79 -22.00 -32.97
CA VAL A 29 -10.02 -20.80 -32.17
C VAL A 29 -11.37 -20.19 -32.56
N ILE A 30 -12.30 -20.13 -31.60
CA ILE A 30 -13.66 -19.59 -31.80
C ILE A 30 -13.85 -18.17 -31.22
N GLY A 31 -12.93 -17.72 -30.36
CA GLY A 31 -13.01 -16.41 -29.73
C GLY A 31 -11.73 -16.04 -29.00
N VAL A 32 -11.58 -14.74 -28.75
CA VAL A 32 -10.52 -14.15 -27.94
C VAL A 32 -11.20 -13.35 -26.85
N ILE A 33 -10.72 -13.48 -25.63
CA ILE A 33 -11.18 -12.72 -24.47
C ILE A 33 -10.10 -11.73 -24.05
N GLU A 34 -10.51 -10.65 -23.39
CA GLU A 34 -9.57 -9.71 -22.79
C GLU A 34 -8.70 -10.42 -21.74
N ASP A 35 -7.49 -9.91 -21.57
CA ASP A 35 -6.55 -10.43 -20.58
C ASP A 35 -7.16 -10.36 -19.18
N TYR A 36 -7.15 -11.49 -18.47
CA TYR A 36 -7.61 -11.57 -17.10
C TYR A 36 -6.62 -12.32 -16.23
N HIS A 37 -6.58 -11.94 -14.95
CA HIS A 37 -5.65 -12.52 -13.99
C HIS A 37 -6.23 -13.80 -13.41
N PHE A 38 -5.69 -14.94 -13.84
CA PHE A 38 -6.06 -16.25 -13.30
C PHE A 38 -5.05 -16.79 -12.27
N LYS A 39 -3.95 -16.05 -12.03
CA LYS A 39 -2.89 -16.33 -11.04
C LYS A 39 -2.58 -15.04 -10.26
N SER A 40 -1.73 -15.16 -9.23
CA SER A 40 -1.21 -14.01 -8.45
C SER A 40 -0.69 -12.91 -9.38
N LEU A 41 -0.92 -11.64 -9.02
CA LEU A 41 -0.49 -10.43 -9.75
C LEU A 41 1.05 -10.32 -9.93
N HIS A 42 1.82 -11.14 -9.23
CA HIS A 42 3.26 -11.29 -9.45
C HIS A 42 3.61 -11.97 -10.78
N ASN A 43 2.67 -12.72 -11.36
CA ASN A 43 2.90 -13.40 -12.64
C ASN A 43 2.31 -12.57 -13.79
N ASN A 44 3.07 -12.44 -14.87
CA ASN A 44 2.52 -11.99 -16.15
C ASN A 44 1.36 -12.90 -16.57
N VAL A 45 0.35 -12.34 -17.26
CA VAL A 45 -0.74 -13.11 -17.85
C VAL A 45 -0.11 -14.13 -18.81
N GLN A 46 -0.10 -15.39 -18.37
CA GLN A 46 0.41 -16.50 -19.18
C GLN A 46 -0.60 -16.81 -20.27
N GLN A 47 -0.14 -17.26 -21.44
CA GLN A 47 -1.04 -17.64 -22.52
C GLN A 47 -1.96 -18.77 -22.05
N GLN A 48 -3.26 -18.50 -22.04
CA GLN A 48 -4.26 -19.47 -21.62
C GLN A 48 -5.18 -19.81 -22.78
N MET A 49 -5.48 -21.10 -22.93
CA MET A 49 -6.51 -21.58 -23.83
C MET A 49 -7.65 -22.14 -22.99
N MET A 50 -8.87 -21.69 -23.29
CA MET A 50 -10.08 -22.24 -22.69
C MET A 50 -10.76 -23.14 -23.69
N PHE A 51 -11.17 -24.33 -23.25
CA PHE A 51 -11.88 -25.30 -24.06
C PHE A 51 -13.16 -25.73 -23.34
N PRO A 52 -14.22 -26.09 -24.09
CA PRO A 52 -15.39 -26.75 -23.54
C PRO A 52 -14.95 -27.98 -22.75
N ALA A 53 -15.53 -28.17 -21.56
CA ALA A 53 -15.18 -29.31 -20.74
C ALA A 53 -15.73 -30.60 -21.38
N GLU A 54 -14.85 -31.47 -21.89
CA GLU A 54 -15.25 -32.79 -22.41
C GLU A 54 -15.58 -33.78 -21.27
N PHE A 55 -15.07 -33.52 -20.06
CA PHE A 55 -15.29 -34.34 -18.87
C PHE A 55 -16.10 -33.59 -17.81
N ARG A 56 -16.88 -34.33 -17.01
CA ARG A 56 -17.57 -33.80 -15.81
C ARG A 56 -16.55 -33.12 -14.89
N LYS A 57 -16.63 -31.80 -14.77
CA LYS A 57 -15.81 -31.05 -13.82
C LYS A 57 -16.25 -31.36 -12.39
N VAL A 58 -15.28 -31.34 -11.47
CA VAL A 58 -15.48 -31.57 -10.03
C VAL A 58 -16.02 -30.33 -9.32
N HIS A 59 -15.92 -29.14 -9.95
CA HIS A 59 -16.30 -27.86 -9.35
C HIS A 59 -17.31 -27.12 -10.23
N LEU A 60 -18.32 -26.53 -9.58
CA LEU A 60 -19.33 -25.68 -10.18
C LEU A 60 -19.12 -24.24 -9.67
N SER A 61 -19.01 -23.28 -10.58
CA SER A 61 -18.94 -21.86 -10.23
C SER A 61 -20.32 -21.26 -10.36
N ILE A 62 -20.85 -20.73 -9.26
CA ILE A 62 -22.17 -20.10 -9.19
C ILE A 62 -21.98 -18.63 -8.86
N ARG A 63 -22.61 -17.75 -9.65
CA ARG A 63 -22.66 -16.31 -9.36
C ARG A 63 -23.96 -16.02 -8.62
N ILE A 64 -23.84 -15.35 -7.48
CA ILE A 64 -24.96 -14.97 -6.60
C ILE A 64 -25.03 -13.44 -6.49
N SER A 65 -26.23 -12.90 -6.24
CA SER A 65 -26.46 -11.45 -6.18
C SER A 65 -25.98 -10.79 -4.88
N GLY A 66 -25.73 -11.58 -3.83
CA GLY A 66 -25.27 -11.12 -2.52
C GLY A 66 -26.39 -10.76 -1.53
N GLU A 67 -27.65 -10.71 -1.97
CA GLU A 67 -28.80 -10.59 -1.07
C GLU A 67 -29.17 -11.95 -0.48
N ASN A 68 -29.40 -12.01 0.85
CA ASN A 68 -29.75 -13.25 1.56
C ASN A 68 -28.78 -14.42 1.29
N MET A 69 -27.49 -14.16 1.49
CA MET A 69 -26.39 -15.10 1.24
C MET A 69 -26.61 -16.48 1.88
N GLN A 70 -26.99 -16.50 3.17
CA GLN A 70 -27.19 -17.74 3.92
C GLN A 70 -28.30 -18.59 3.29
N ASN A 71 -29.48 -18.02 3.08
CA ASN A 71 -30.61 -18.73 2.46
C ASN A 71 -30.27 -19.23 1.05
N THR A 72 -29.44 -18.49 0.31
CA THR A 72 -28.99 -18.90 -1.02
C THR A 72 -28.05 -20.11 -0.95
N ILE A 73 -27.12 -20.12 0.01
CA ILE A 73 -26.23 -21.27 0.23
C ILE A 73 -27.04 -22.48 0.66
N ASP A 74 -27.95 -22.32 1.62
CA ASP A 74 -28.79 -23.41 2.13
C ASP A 74 -29.65 -24.02 0.99
N PHE A 75 -30.18 -23.17 0.10
CA PHE A 75 -30.91 -23.62 -1.10
C PHE A 75 -30.02 -24.39 -2.08
N ILE A 76 -28.79 -23.91 -2.30
CA ILE A 76 -27.81 -24.61 -3.16
C ILE A 76 -27.43 -25.95 -2.54
N GLU A 77 -27.25 -26.01 -1.23
CA GLU A 77 -26.95 -27.24 -0.49
C GLU A 77 -28.10 -28.25 -0.59
N GLU A 78 -29.35 -27.81 -0.41
CA GLU A 78 -30.54 -28.65 -0.59
C GLU A 78 -30.57 -29.26 -1.99
N LYS A 79 -30.42 -28.44 -3.03
CA LYS A 79 -30.41 -28.92 -4.42
C LYS A 79 -29.19 -29.80 -4.69
N TRP A 80 -28.04 -29.50 -4.11
CA TRP A 80 -26.85 -30.35 -4.22
C TRP A 80 -27.08 -31.71 -3.59
N ASN A 81 -27.79 -31.80 -2.47
CA ASN A 81 -28.13 -33.07 -1.83
C ASN A 81 -29.18 -33.87 -2.62
N ASP A 82 -30.13 -33.18 -3.28
CA ASP A 82 -31.12 -33.82 -4.17
C ASP A 82 -30.49 -34.44 -5.42
N PHE A 83 -29.53 -33.74 -6.04
CA PHE A 83 -28.90 -34.15 -7.30
C PHE A 83 -27.54 -34.86 -7.13
N GLY A 84 -26.87 -34.62 -6.01
CA GLY A 84 -25.47 -34.93 -5.80
C GLY A 84 -25.27 -36.42 -5.56
N ALA A 85 -24.48 -37.04 -6.43
CA ALA A 85 -24.12 -38.46 -6.35
C ALA A 85 -23.22 -38.75 -5.12
N ASN A 86 -23.81 -38.73 -3.92
CA ASN A 86 -23.21 -39.13 -2.65
C ASN A 86 -21.92 -38.35 -2.28
N ARG A 87 -21.85 -37.06 -2.64
CA ARG A 87 -20.71 -36.18 -2.33
C ARG A 87 -21.11 -35.09 -1.34
N PRO A 88 -20.31 -34.83 -0.30
CA PRO A 88 -20.58 -33.73 0.62
C PRO A 88 -20.57 -32.40 -0.15
N PHE A 89 -21.45 -31.50 0.25
CA PHE A 89 -21.45 -30.12 -0.23
C PHE A 89 -20.23 -29.41 0.38
N ASP A 90 -19.31 -28.97 -0.48
CA ASP A 90 -18.14 -28.18 -0.13
C ASP A 90 -18.11 -26.96 -1.05
N TYR A 91 -17.97 -25.78 -0.46
CA TYR A 91 -17.95 -24.51 -1.17
C TYR A 91 -16.85 -23.61 -0.62
N ARG A 92 -16.34 -22.74 -1.47
CA ARG A 92 -15.42 -21.66 -1.08
C ARG A 92 -15.81 -20.40 -1.81
N PHE A 93 -15.71 -19.28 -1.11
CA PHE A 93 -15.87 -18.00 -1.78
C PHE A 93 -14.63 -17.68 -2.60
N LEU A 94 -14.85 -17.06 -3.75
CA LEU A 94 -13.75 -16.61 -4.59
C LEU A 94 -12.90 -15.55 -3.87
N GLU A 95 -13.54 -14.73 -3.02
CA GLU A 95 -12.88 -13.70 -2.20
C GLU A 95 -11.90 -14.31 -1.19
N GLU A 96 -12.29 -15.39 -0.49
CA GLU A 96 -11.38 -16.10 0.44
C GLU A 96 -10.16 -16.67 -0.30
N THR A 97 -10.37 -17.19 -1.51
CA THR A 97 -9.29 -17.72 -2.34
C THR A 97 -8.32 -16.61 -2.77
N TRP A 98 -8.84 -15.40 -3.04
CA TRP A 98 -7.99 -14.24 -3.34
C TRP A 98 -7.24 -13.78 -2.10
N ASP A 99 -7.91 -13.69 -0.95
CA ASP A 99 -7.29 -13.29 0.32
C ASP A 99 -6.13 -14.20 0.73
N GLU A 100 -6.26 -15.52 0.53
CA GLU A 100 -5.16 -16.47 0.75
C GLU A 100 -3.94 -16.18 -0.14
N MET A 101 -4.17 -15.75 -1.38
CA MET A 101 -3.10 -15.43 -2.33
C MET A 101 -2.38 -14.11 -1.99
N TYR A 102 -2.99 -13.22 -1.20
CA TYR A 102 -2.45 -11.89 -0.83
C TYR A 102 -2.16 -11.71 0.66
N ILE A 103 -2.22 -12.79 1.44
CA ILE A 103 -2.06 -12.71 2.90
C ILE A 103 -0.64 -12.27 3.30
N ALA A 104 0.37 -12.63 2.51
CA ALA A 104 1.75 -12.24 2.74
C ALA A 104 1.94 -10.72 2.58
N GLU A 105 1.35 -10.14 1.54
CA GLU A 105 1.36 -8.71 1.24
C GLU A 105 0.61 -7.93 2.31
N LYS A 106 -0.54 -8.44 2.77
CA LYS A 106 -1.30 -7.86 3.88
C LYS A 106 -0.47 -7.84 5.17
N ASN A 107 0.20 -8.94 5.48
CA ASN A 107 1.08 -9.03 6.65
C ASN A 107 2.27 -8.06 6.56
N LEU A 108 2.90 -7.93 5.38
CA LEU A 108 3.95 -6.94 5.15
C LEU A 108 3.43 -5.51 5.37
N GLY A 109 2.23 -5.20 4.88
CA GLY A 109 1.59 -3.89 5.11
C GLY A 109 1.40 -3.58 6.60
N ILE A 110 1.01 -4.57 7.41
CA ILE A 110 0.89 -4.43 8.86
C ILE A 110 2.26 -4.19 9.50
N ILE A 111 3.28 -4.96 9.13
CA ILE A 111 4.65 -4.81 9.65
C ILE A 111 5.19 -3.41 9.33
N PHE A 112 5.05 -2.96 8.08
CA PHE A 112 5.47 -1.61 7.70
C PHE A 112 4.69 -0.54 8.46
N SER A 113 3.39 -0.70 8.66
CA SER A 113 2.58 0.26 9.43
C SER A 113 3.05 0.39 10.87
N ILE A 114 3.34 -0.73 11.54
CA ILE A 114 3.87 -0.73 12.91
C ILE A 114 5.29 -0.12 12.93
N ALA A 115 6.15 -0.50 11.99
CA ALA A 115 7.49 0.05 11.88
C ALA A 115 7.47 1.56 11.66
N THR A 116 6.65 2.07 10.74
CA THR A 116 6.46 3.50 10.48
C THR A 116 5.97 4.22 11.73
N PHE A 117 5.00 3.65 12.44
CA PHE A 117 4.51 4.23 13.70
C PHE A 117 5.64 4.35 14.75
N LEU A 118 6.40 3.28 14.96
CA LEU A 118 7.54 3.29 15.88
C LEU A 118 8.64 4.26 15.44
N THR A 119 8.96 4.32 14.15
CA THR A 119 9.95 5.27 13.61
C THR A 119 9.52 6.69 13.85
N ILE A 120 8.26 7.04 13.58
CA ILE A 120 7.71 8.38 13.86
C ILE A 120 7.79 8.66 15.37
N PHE A 121 7.39 7.71 16.21
CA PHE A 121 7.42 7.87 17.66
C PHE A 121 8.85 8.15 18.19
N ILE A 122 9.83 7.36 17.74
CA ILE A 122 11.25 7.53 18.12
C ILE A 122 11.80 8.85 17.56
N ALA A 123 11.47 9.20 16.32
CA ALA A 123 11.87 10.46 15.71
C ALA A 123 11.33 11.66 16.50
N LEU A 124 10.07 11.60 16.97
CA LEU A 124 9.48 12.63 17.82
C LEU A 124 10.23 12.73 19.16
N LEU A 125 10.58 11.61 19.81
CA LEU A 125 11.38 11.65 21.04
C LEU A 125 12.76 12.31 20.82
N GLY A 126 13.43 11.98 19.72
CA GLY A 126 14.71 12.61 19.35
C GLY A 126 14.56 14.10 19.08
N LEU A 127 13.50 14.49 18.38
CA LEU A 127 13.21 15.87 18.05
C LEU A 127 12.84 16.69 19.31
N LEU A 128 12.08 16.11 20.25
CA LEU A 128 11.82 16.70 21.56
C LEU A 128 13.13 16.92 22.34
N GLY A 129 14.02 15.92 22.38
CA GLY A 129 15.33 16.04 23.03
C GLY A 129 16.20 17.15 22.45
N LEU A 130 16.35 17.18 21.12
CA LEU A 130 17.08 18.23 20.41
C LEU A 130 16.45 19.61 20.62
N SER A 131 15.12 19.71 20.55
CA SER A 131 14.42 20.98 20.74
C SER A 131 14.59 21.52 22.16
N SER A 132 14.61 20.65 23.18
CA SER A 132 14.87 21.05 24.57
C SER A 132 16.29 21.60 24.73
N PHE A 133 17.29 20.93 24.16
CA PHE A 133 18.68 21.39 24.19
C PHE A 133 18.87 22.73 23.46
N ILE A 134 18.27 22.88 22.27
CA ILE A 134 18.33 24.13 21.49
C ILE A 134 17.60 25.25 22.23
N ALA A 135 16.45 24.98 22.85
CA ALA A 135 15.72 25.96 23.64
C ALA A 135 16.58 26.49 24.79
N GLU A 136 17.27 25.60 25.51
CA GLU A 136 18.19 25.98 26.59
C GLU A 136 19.35 26.83 26.07
N GLN A 137 20.00 26.42 24.98
CA GLN A 137 21.14 27.15 24.40
C GLN A 137 20.75 28.52 23.82
N ARG A 138 19.52 28.65 23.30
CA ARG A 138 18.99 29.91 22.72
C ARG A 138 18.29 30.80 23.74
N THR A 139 18.13 30.39 25.00
CA THR A 139 17.51 31.25 26.04
C THR A 139 18.24 32.59 26.21
N LYS A 140 19.58 32.61 26.16
CA LYS A 140 20.37 33.86 26.28
C LYS A 140 20.09 34.83 25.12
N GLU A 141 20.05 34.33 23.89
CA GLU A 141 19.78 35.15 22.70
C GLU A 141 18.34 35.67 22.68
N ILE A 142 17.39 34.81 23.06
CA ILE A 142 15.96 35.14 23.20
C ILE A 142 15.76 36.20 24.30
N GLY A 143 16.45 36.07 25.43
CA GLY A 143 16.42 37.02 26.54
C GLY A 143 16.92 38.40 26.13
N ILE A 144 18.06 38.49 25.44
CA ILE A 144 18.61 39.76 24.93
C ILE A 144 17.62 40.41 23.93
N ARG A 145 17.09 39.64 22.98
CA ARG A 145 16.11 40.16 22.01
C ARG A 145 14.82 40.67 22.68
N LYS A 146 14.33 39.97 23.71
CA LYS A 146 13.12 40.36 24.47
C LYS A 146 13.34 41.66 25.24
N VAL A 147 14.55 41.87 25.81
CA VAL A 147 14.94 43.14 26.46
C VAL A 147 15.12 44.28 25.44
N LEU A 148 15.58 43.98 24.23
CA LEU A 148 15.66 44.94 23.11
C LEU A 148 14.29 45.26 22.47
N GLY A 149 13.19 44.78 23.04
CA GLY A 149 11.82 45.10 22.60
C GLY A 149 11.21 44.12 21.59
N ALA A 150 11.82 42.95 21.35
CA ALA A 150 11.22 41.94 20.48
C ALA A 150 9.95 41.34 21.11
N THR A 151 8.84 41.41 20.38
CA THR A 151 7.55 40.84 20.79
C THR A 151 7.59 39.31 20.73
N MET A 152 6.90 38.65 21.67
CA MET A 152 6.76 37.18 21.76
C MET A 152 6.42 36.47 20.42
N PRO A 153 5.45 36.95 19.61
CA PRO A 153 5.11 36.30 18.34
C PRO A 153 6.26 36.27 17.33
N ASN A 154 7.13 37.28 17.31
CA ASN A 154 8.26 37.34 16.38
C ASN A 154 9.31 36.27 16.71
N ILE A 155 9.54 35.98 17.99
CA ILE A 155 10.48 34.94 18.43
C ILE A 155 9.93 33.56 18.10
N VAL A 156 8.63 33.35 18.36
CA VAL A 156 7.92 32.12 18.04
C VAL A 156 7.94 31.84 16.53
N ASN A 157 7.65 32.84 15.70
CA ASN A 157 7.64 32.70 14.24
C ASN A 157 9.05 32.40 13.67
N LEU A 158 10.09 33.03 14.21
CA LEU A 158 11.47 32.75 13.83
C LEU A 158 11.83 31.27 14.08
N LEU A 159 11.48 30.75 15.27
CA LEU A 159 11.74 29.36 15.62
C LEU A 159 10.96 28.40 14.73
N TYR A 160 9.66 28.62 14.52
CA TYR A 160 8.87 27.78 13.61
C TYR A 160 9.44 27.77 12.19
N ARG A 161 9.92 28.91 11.68
CA ARG A 161 10.54 29.00 10.35
C ARG A 161 11.82 28.18 10.27
N ASP A 162 12.72 28.30 11.24
CA ASP A 162 13.97 27.55 11.30
C ASP A 162 13.70 26.04 11.23
N PHE A 163 12.73 25.55 12.02
CA PHE A 163 12.36 24.13 12.02
C PHE A 163 11.62 23.70 10.75
N ALA A 164 10.69 24.52 10.23
CA ALA A 164 9.97 24.22 9.00
C ALA A 164 10.92 24.06 7.81
N ILE A 165 11.94 24.91 7.70
CA ILE A 165 12.96 24.81 6.64
C ILE A 165 13.71 23.48 6.74
N LEU A 166 14.10 23.05 7.94
CA LEU A 166 14.77 21.76 8.13
C LEU A 166 13.88 20.57 7.72
N ILE A 167 12.59 20.60 8.08
CA ILE A 167 11.63 19.55 7.68
C ILE A 167 11.46 19.53 6.16
N VAL A 168 11.34 20.68 5.51
CA VAL A 168 11.19 20.78 4.06
C VAL A 168 12.44 20.25 3.35
N ILE A 169 13.65 20.60 3.81
CA ILE A 169 14.90 20.08 3.23
C ILE A 169 14.97 18.55 3.38
N ALA A 170 14.66 18.02 4.56
CA ALA A 170 14.62 16.58 4.79
C ALA A 170 13.60 15.89 3.87
N PHE A 171 12.42 16.49 3.69
CA PHE A 171 11.36 15.97 2.83
C PHE A 171 11.76 15.96 1.35
N VAL A 172 12.37 17.04 0.85
CA VAL A 172 12.87 17.12 -0.53
C VAL A 172 13.92 16.05 -0.82
N LEU A 173 14.78 15.74 0.16
CA LEU A 173 15.77 14.65 0.05
C LEU A 173 15.12 13.27 0.15
N ALA A 174 14.05 13.12 0.93
CA ALA A 174 13.34 11.85 1.10
C ALA A 174 12.58 11.44 -0.17
N ILE A 175 11.96 12.38 -0.89
CA ILE A 175 11.16 12.08 -2.11
C ILE A 175 11.91 11.20 -3.12
N PRO A 176 13.11 11.55 -3.64
CA PRO A 176 13.77 10.76 -4.67
C PRO A 176 14.19 9.38 -4.15
N VAL A 177 14.61 9.29 -2.89
CA VAL A 177 14.99 8.02 -2.26
C VAL A 177 13.78 7.10 -2.13
N SER A 178 12.67 7.61 -1.60
CA SER A 178 11.42 6.87 -1.48
C SER A 178 10.86 6.46 -2.84
N TRP A 179 10.90 7.35 -3.83
CA TRP A 179 10.47 7.03 -5.20
C TRP A 179 11.29 5.88 -5.78
N TYR A 180 12.62 5.94 -5.68
CA TYR A 180 13.49 4.91 -6.22
C TYR A 180 13.25 3.53 -5.58
N VAL A 181 13.11 3.48 -4.26
CA VAL A 181 12.84 2.22 -3.54
C VAL A 181 11.45 1.66 -3.90
N LEU A 182 10.44 2.52 -4.00
CA LEU A 182 9.09 2.09 -4.40
C LEU A 182 9.06 1.59 -5.83
N ASP A 183 9.73 2.27 -6.76
CA ASP A 183 9.82 1.83 -8.16
C ASP A 183 10.50 0.45 -8.27
N LEU A 184 11.63 0.27 -7.60
CA LEU A 184 12.35 -1.02 -7.56
C LEU A 184 11.47 -2.14 -6.97
N TRP A 185 10.65 -1.82 -5.96
CA TRP A 185 9.72 -2.78 -5.38
C TRP A 185 8.57 -3.12 -6.33
N LEU A 186 7.96 -2.11 -6.97
CA LEU A 186 6.85 -2.25 -7.91
C LEU A 186 7.24 -3.03 -9.19
N GLN A 187 8.51 -3.01 -9.59
CA GLN A 187 9.01 -3.82 -10.71
C GLN A 187 8.85 -5.34 -10.51
N ASN A 188 8.67 -5.81 -9.27
CA ASN A 188 8.39 -7.23 -9.00
C ASN A 188 6.94 -7.63 -9.33
N PHE A 189 6.09 -6.67 -9.69
CA PHE A 189 4.70 -6.89 -10.04
C PHE A 189 4.53 -6.70 -11.55
N ALA A 190 3.96 -7.70 -12.22
CA ALA A 190 3.64 -7.64 -13.64
C ALA A 190 2.68 -6.48 -13.97
N PHE A 191 1.76 -6.21 -13.04
CA PHE A 191 0.85 -5.09 -13.07
C PHE A 191 1.01 -4.30 -11.79
N HIS A 192 1.51 -3.07 -11.91
CA HIS A 192 1.73 -2.18 -10.80
C HIS A 192 0.99 -0.85 -11.01
N ILE A 193 0.63 -0.21 -9.90
CA ILE A 193 0.11 1.16 -9.93
C ILE A 193 1.22 2.12 -10.35
N GLN A 194 0.85 3.23 -10.98
CA GLN A 194 1.77 4.35 -11.15
C GLN A 194 1.84 5.12 -9.83
N ILE A 195 3.06 5.45 -9.38
CA ILE A 195 3.26 6.17 -8.13
C ILE A 195 2.65 7.58 -8.28
N GLY A 196 1.55 7.82 -7.56
CA GLY A 196 0.86 9.11 -7.60
C GLY A 196 1.58 10.17 -6.76
N VAL A 197 1.80 11.34 -7.35
CA VAL A 197 2.40 12.51 -6.65
C VAL A 197 1.60 12.90 -5.40
N PHE A 198 0.29 12.63 -5.40
CA PHE A 198 -0.61 12.91 -4.27
C PHE A 198 -0.16 12.26 -2.96
N ALA A 199 0.37 11.03 -2.99
CA ALA A 199 0.82 10.33 -1.78
C ALA A 199 2.00 11.06 -1.12
N PHE A 200 2.93 11.58 -1.92
CA PHE A 200 4.03 12.38 -1.41
C PHE A 200 3.55 13.71 -0.84
N ILE A 201 2.66 14.42 -1.53
CA ILE A 201 2.11 15.68 -1.01
C ILE A 201 1.42 15.45 0.34
N LEU A 202 0.57 14.44 0.43
CA LEU A 202 -0.12 14.08 1.67
C LEU A 202 0.87 13.72 2.79
N GLY A 203 1.89 12.90 2.48
CA GLY A 203 2.94 12.52 3.42
C GLY A 203 3.77 13.72 3.90
N GLY A 204 4.09 14.66 3.01
CA GLY A 204 4.81 15.89 3.34
C GLY A 204 4.00 16.81 4.25
N VAL A 205 2.71 17.00 3.95
CA VAL A 205 1.80 17.78 4.80
C VAL A 205 1.67 17.14 6.18
N MET A 206 1.51 15.81 6.25
CA MET A 206 1.44 15.08 7.51
C MET A 206 2.74 15.21 8.33
N ALA A 207 3.90 15.02 7.69
CA ALA A 207 5.20 15.16 8.35
C ALA A 207 5.41 16.57 8.91
N LEU A 208 5.04 17.59 8.14
CA LEU A 208 5.14 18.99 8.54
C LEU A 208 4.18 19.30 9.69
N ALA A 209 2.92 18.83 9.62
CA ALA A 209 1.95 18.99 10.70
C ALA A 209 2.40 18.31 12.01
N VAL A 210 2.82 17.05 11.95
CA VAL A 210 3.27 16.29 13.12
C VAL A 210 4.55 16.89 13.72
N GLY A 211 5.51 17.27 12.86
CA GLY A 211 6.73 17.95 13.29
C GLY A 211 6.45 19.29 13.98
N MET A 212 5.61 20.14 13.37
CA MET A 212 5.22 21.42 13.97
C MET A 212 4.49 21.24 15.30
N LEU A 213 3.54 20.31 15.38
CA LEU A 213 2.82 20.00 16.63
C LEU A 213 3.77 19.57 17.74
N SER A 214 4.76 18.72 17.43
CA SER A 214 5.76 18.27 18.40
C SER A 214 6.58 19.41 18.99
N ILE A 215 6.98 20.36 18.15
CA ILE A 215 7.86 21.46 18.56
C ILE A 215 7.07 22.59 19.24
N SER A 216 5.77 22.69 18.96
CA SER A 216 4.88 23.73 19.49
C SER A 216 4.98 23.85 21.01
N PHE A 217 5.00 22.71 21.72
CA PHE A 217 5.13 22.66 23.17
C PHE A 217 6.43 23.33 23.66
N HIS A 218 7.57 23.02 23.03
CA HIS A 218 8.87 23.57 23.43
C HIS A 218 9.03 25.04 23.04
N ILE A 219 8.56 25.45 21.86
CA ILE A 219 8.62 26.85 21.42
C ILE A 219 7.82 27.74 22.37
N LEU A 220 6.59 27.33 22.72
CA LEU A 220 5.76 28.11 23.64
C LEU A 220 6.39 28.20 25.03
N ARG A 221 6.93 27.08 25.54
CA ARG A 221 7.61 27.05 26.84
C ARG A 221 8.84 27.96 26.83
N ALA A 222 9.72 27.84 25.83
CA ALA A 222 10.94 28.65 25.67
C ALA A 222 10.63 30.15 25.53
N ALA A 223 9.58 30.51 24.79
CA ALA A 223 9.17 31.88 24.61
C ALA A 223 8.57 32.48 25.91
N SER A 224 7.75 31.69 26.62
CA SER A 224 7.11 32.11 27.88
C SER A 224 8.07 32.29 29.06
N SER A 225 9.28 31.73 28.99
CA SER A 225 10.32 31.86 30.02
C SER A 225 10.58 33.33 30.42
N ASN A 226 10.68 33.58 31.73
CA ASN A 226 10.96 34.90 32.27
C ASN A 226 12.45 35.23 32.08
N PRO A 227 12.81 36.32 31.37
CA PRO A 227 14.21 36.68 31.09
C PRO A 227 15.05 36.91 32.36
N VAL A 228 14.41 37.22 33.49
CA VAL A 228 15.09 37.42 34.78
C VAL A 228 15.72 36.12 35.30
N ASP A 229 15.09 34.97 35.08
CA ASP A 229 15.63 33.67 35.50
C ASP A 229 16.78 33.20 34.60
N ALA A 230 16.80 33.63 33.33
CA ALA A 230 17.86 33.31 32.37
C ALA A 230 19.19 34.05 32.64
N ILE A 231 19.13 35.18 33.36
CA ILE A 231 20.31 35.99 33.73
C ILE A 231 20.78 35.67 35.16
N LYS A 232 19.89 35.16 36.02
CA LYS A 232 20.18 34.88 37.43
C LYS A 232 20.84 33.51 37.69
N TYR A 233 20.99 32.67 36.66
CA TYR A 233 21.89 31.51 36.69
C TYR A 233 23.32 31.96 36.37
N GLU A 234 23.84 32.86 37.21
CA GLU A 234 25.24 33.09 37.50
C GLU A 234 25.40 33.14 39.03
#